data_AF-A0A4R9ABQ7-F1
#
_entry.id   AF-A0A4R9ABQ7-F1
#
_cell.length_a   1.000
_cell.length_b   1.000
_cell.length_c   1.000
_cell.angle_alpha   90.00
_cell.angle_beta   90.00
_cell.angle_gamma   90.00
#
_symmetry.space_group_name_H-M   'P 1'
#
loop_
_entity.id
_entity.type
_entity.pdbx_description
1 polymer ?
#
loop_
_entity_poly.entity_id
_entity_poly.type
_entity_poly.pdbx_seq_one_letter_code
_entity_poly.pdbx_strand_id
1 'polypeptide(L)'
;MSRAGVDGLQLRFPGSWWQIALADPQAAKQSARALVVRVIGRADQHAQLRAELRRSIDDAMTEARTIDARRFAIALEIVPDVPIPAFLSIVDSTTELTAAASTEPGPVLDLFLAGLARADPATDAAPATDAAPATGPAPAPAEAMERFAVGPAQVARRVRYRTVPAEGEAPAVTNLIVEFWMTVPGQKRVVLLVFTSPAAELLEPLLNLFGAIVASARWPEAP
;
A
#
# COMPACT_ATOMS: atom_id res chain seq x y z
N MET A 1 -3.57 -29.25 2.30
CA MET A 1 -2.80 -28.49 1.30
C MET A 1 -2.75 -27.05 1.79
N SER A 2 -1.57 -26.52 2.10
CA SER A 2 -1.42 -25.18 2.69
C SER A 2 -1.87 -24.12 1.68
N ARG A 3 -2.79 -23.24 2.09
CA ARG A 3 -3.30 -22.12 1.27
C ARG A 3 -2.18 -21.06 1.21
N ALA A 4 -1.37 -21.07 0.16
CA ALA A 4 -0.37 -20.04 -0.06
C ALA A 4 -1.08 -18.73 -0.49
N GLY A 5 -1.67 -17.99 0.46
CA GLY A 5 -2.17 -16.62 0.29
C GLY A 5 -1.11 -15.61 0.75
N VAL A 6 -1.54 -14.52 1.43
CA VAL A 6 -0.60 -13.56 2.05
C VAL A 6 0.39 -14.24 3.00
N ASP A 7 0.00 -15.35 3.63
CA ASP A 7 0.85 -16.09 4.55
C ASP A 7 2.09 -16.70 3.89
N GLY A 8 1.99 -17.07 2.61
CA GLY A 8 3.12 -17.56 1.81
C GLY A 8 3.97 -16.47 1.18
N LEU A 9 3.48 -15.23 1.07
CA LEU A 9 4.23 -14.16 0.41
C LEU A 9 5.44 -13.72 1.26
N GLN A 10 6.63 -13.82 0.68
CA GLN A 10 7.88 -13.30 1.23
C GLN A 10 8.35 -12.09 0.42
N LEU A 11 8.64 -10.99 1.11
CA LEU A 11 9.19 -9.76 0.54
C LEU A 11 10.53 -9.46 1.21
N ARG A 12 11.47 -8.90 0.45
CA ARG A 12 12.71 -8.34 0.98
C ARG A 12 12.55 -6.83 1.13
N PHE A 13 12.85 -6.36 2.32
CA PHE A 13 12.75 -4.96 2.69
C PHE A 13 14.16 -4.36 2.78
N PRO A 14 14.49 -3.32 1.99
CA PRO A 14 15.77 -2.65 2.09
C PRO A 14 15.82 -1.78 3.36
N GLY A 15 16.97 -1.76 4.03
CA GLY A 15 17.15 -0.99 5.27
C GLY A 15 16.40 -1.59 6.46
N SER A 16 15.88 -0.74 7.34
CA SER A 16 15.21 -1.14 8.58
C SER A 16 13.70 -0.96 8.49
N TRP A 17 12.96 -2.05 8.67
CA TRP A 17 11.50 -2.06 8.64
C TRP A 17 10.93 -2.66 9.91
N TRP A 18 9.89 -2.03 10.45
CA TRP A 18 9.15 -2.52 11.59
C TRP A 18 7.85 -3.17 11.13
N GLN A 19 7.67 -4.44 11.45
CA GLN A 19 6.49 -5.20 11.05
C GLN A 19 5.46 -5.24 12.19
N ILE A 20 4.20 -5.00 11.83
CA ILE A 20 3.05 -5.05 12.73
C ILE A 20 2.03 -6.05 12.14
N ALA A 21 1.78 -7.12 12.88
CA ALA A 21 0.68 -8.04 12.57
C ALA A 21 -0.64 -7.38 13.01
N LEU A 22 -1.60 -7.24 12.07
CA LEU A 22 -2.87 -6.57 12.34
C LEU A 22 -3.96 -7.49 12.89
N ALA A 23 -3.70 -8.80 12.96
CA ALA A 23 -4.67 -9.81 13.40
C ALA A 23 -5.14 -9.64 14.86
N ASP A 24 -4.26 -9.14 15.74
CA ASP A 24 -4.59 -8.80 17.13
C ASP A 24 -4.49 -7.28 17.33
N PRO A 25 -5.62 -6.58 17.55
CA PRO A 25 -5.64 -5.15 17.77
C PRO A 25 -4.81 -4.65 18.96
N GLN A 26 -4.72 -5.42 20.03
CA GLN A 26 -3.96 -5.04 21.23
C GLN A 26 -2.46 -5.20 20.98
N ALA A 27 -2.05 -6.33 20.41
CA ALA A 27 -0.66 -6.55 20.01
C ALA A 27 -0.19 -5.50 18.99
N ALA A 28 -1.03 -5.14 18.02
CA ALA A 28 -0.73 -4.10 17.04
C ALA A 28 -0.47 -2.74 17.70
N LYS A 29 -1.33 -2.31 18.65
CA LYS A 29 -1.15 -1.06 19.42
C LYS A 29 0.12 -1.08 20.27
N GLN A 30 0.43 -2.21 20.90
CA GLN A 30 1.66 -2.36 21.68
C GLN A 30 2.91 -2.26 20.79
N SER A 31 2.88 -2.89 19.61
CA SER A 31 3.95 -2.83 18.62
C SER A 31 4.17 -1.39 18.11
N ALA A 32 3.08 -0.67 17.77
CA ALA A 32 3.14 0.73 17.38
C ALA A 32 3.75 1.62 18.48
N ARG A 33 3.35 1.41 19.75
CA ARG A 33 3.94 2.13 20.88
C ARG A 33 5.43 1.85 21.05
N ALA A 34 5.85 0.59 20.91
CA ALA A 34 7.25 0.21 20.97
C ALA A 34 8.06 0.89 19.85
N LEU A 35 7.48 1.00 18.66
CA LEU A 35 8.11 1.69 17.53
C LEU A 35 8.32 3.18 17.79
N VAL A 36 7.29 3.88 18.27
CA VAL A 36 7.39 5.32 18.59
C VAL A 36 8.50 5.56 19.62
N VAL A 37 8.60 4.71 20.64
CA VAL A 37 9.67 4.79 21.65
C VAL A 37 11.04 4.53 21.03
N ARG A 38 11.15 3.58 20.09
CA ARG A 38 12.41 3.26 19.42
C ARG A 38 12.90 4.40 18.54
N VAL A 39 12.01 5.05 17.78
CA VAL A 39 12.39 6.11 16.82
C VAL A 39 12.68 7.43 17.53
N ILE A 40 11.83 7.82 18.49
CA ILE A 40 11.88 9.17 19.07
C ILE A 40 12.54 9.16 20.48
N GLY A 41 12.62 8.01 21.13
CA GLY A 41 13.12 7.91 22.51
C GLY A 41 12.09 8.35 23.56
N ARG A 42 12.48 8.28 24.84
CA ARG A 42 11.58 8.48 25.99
C ARG A 42 11.64 9.87 26.64
N ALA A 43 12.55 10.74 26.19
CA ALA A 43 12.75 12.06 26.79
C ALA A 43 11.48 12.93 26.67
N ASP A 44 11.10 13.64 27.73
CA ASP A 44 9.85 14.43 27.78
C ASP A 44 9.81 15.52 26.72
N GLN A 45 10.96 16.09 26.36
CA GLN A 45 11.10 17.08 25.29
C GLN A 45 10.60 16.60 23.91
N HIS A 46 10.48 15.28 23.70
CA HIS A 46 9.94 14.72 22.46
C HIS A 46 8.47 14.27 22.57
N ALA A 47 7.74 14.66 23.62
CA ALA A 47 6.37 14.21 23.86
C ALA A 47 5.42 14.56 22.72
N GLN A 48 5.54 15.77 22.15
CA GLN A 48 4.71 16.23 21.04
C GLN A 48 4.99 15.43 19.77
N LEU A 49 6.26 15.31 19.39
CA LEU A 49 6.69 14.52 18.23
C LEU A 49 6.27 13.03 18.35
N ARG A 50 6.33 12.46 19.57
CA ARG A 50 5.81 11.11 19.84
C ARG A 50 4.30 11.00 19.61
N ALA A 51 3.55 12.01 20.04
CA ALA A 51 2.10 12.02 19.89
C ALA A 51 1.71 12.12 18.41
N GLU A 52 2.42 12.93 17.63
CA GLU A 52 2.24 13.10 16.19
C GLU A 52 2.55 11.81 15.42
N LEU A 53 3.71 11.21 15.65
CA LEU A 53 4.07 9.94 15.01
C LEU A 53 3.10 8.82 15.39
N ARG A 54 2.67 8.76 16.66
CA ARG A 54 1.68 7.77 17.10
C ARG A 54 0.35 7.96 16.37
N ARG A 55 -0.13 9.20 16.24
CA ARG A 55 -1.37 9.50 15.51
C ARG A 55 -1.26 9.07 14.05
N SER A 56 -0.16 9.42 13.37
CA SER A 56 0.08 9.01 11.99
C SER A 56 0.08 7.49 11.81
N ILE A 57 0.71 6.74 12.74
CA ILE A 57 0.71 5.28 12.71
C ILE A 57 -0.70 4.72 12.99
N ASP A 58 -1.43 5.28 13.96
CA ASP A 58 -2.80 4.85 14.29
C ASP A 58 -3.77 5.09 13.12
N ASP A 59 -3.64 6.23 12.43
CA ASP A 59 -4.44 6.56 11.24
C ASP A 59 -4.13 5.59 10.10
N ALA A 60 -2.84 5.35 9.83
CA ALA A 60 -2.41 4.40 8.80
C ALA A 60 -2.83 2.96 9.11
N MET A 61 -2.77 2.52 10.37
CA MET A 61 -3.29 1.21 10.78
C MET A 61 -4.81 1.12 10.66
N THR A 62 -5.52 2.23 10.93
CA THR A 62 -6.98 2.29 10.76
C THR A 62 -7.35 2.14 9.30
N GLU A 63 -6.68 2.86 8.40
CA GLU A 63 -6.83 2.71 6.96
C GLU A 63 -6.44 1.31 6.48
N ALA A 64 -5.36 0.72 6.98
CA ALA A 64 -4.99 -0.64 6.64
C ALA A 64 -6.09 -1.66 7.01
N ARG A 65 -6.80 -1.44 8.12
CA ARG A 65 -7.91 -2.31 8.54
C ARG A 65 -9.17 -2.14 7.70
N THR A 66 -9.46 -0.94 7.18
CA THR A 66 -10.65 -0.75 6.31
C THR A 66 -10.53 -1.54 5.01
N ILE A 67 -9.31 -1.84 4.59
CA ILE A 67 -9.00 -2.70 3.42
C ILE A 67 -8.67 -4.16 3.81
N ASP A 68 -8.97 -4.60 5.03
CA ASP A 68 -8.68 -5.96 5.54
C ASP A 68 -7.19 -6.37 5.39
N ALA A 69 -6.28 -5.43 5.61
CA ALA A 69 -4.84 -5.72 5.58
C ALA A 69 -4.45 -6.67 6.70
N ARG A 70 -3.68 -7.70 6.34
CA ARG A 70 -3.18 -8.73 7.28
C ARG A 70 -1.81 -8.39 7.84
N ARG A 71 -0.97 -7.72 7.04
CA ARG A 71 0.38 -7.30 7.45
C ARG A 71 0.56 -5.81 7.20
N PHE A 72 1.20 -5.13 8.13
CA PHE A 72 1.57 -3.73 8.03
C PHE A 72 3.06 -3.56 8.32
N ALA A 73 3.78 -2.79 7.52
CA ALA A 73 5.20 -2.54 7.70
C ALA A 73 5.50 -1.04 7.59
N ILE A 74 6.39 -0.56 8.45
CA ILE A 74 6.78 0.85 8.54
C ILE A 74 8.27 0.94 8.26
N ALA A 75 8.65 1.73 7.26
CA ALA A 75 10.04 2.03 6.99
C ALA A 75 10.59 2.96 8.07
N LEU A 76 11.71 2.58 8.69
CA LEU A 76 12.39 3.38 9.71
C LEU A 76 13.60 4.11 9.14
N GLU A 77 14.31 3.44 8.25
CA GLU A 77 15.49 3.96 7.57
C GLU A 77 15.64 3.19 6.26
N ILE A 78 15.49 3.90 5.14
CA ILE A 78 15.60 3.32 3.79
C ILE A 78 16.97 3.67 3.20
N VAL A 79 17.46 4.88 3.49
CA VAL A 79 18.78 5.40 3.16
C VAL A 79 19.43 5.84 4.48
N PRO A 80 20.74 5.58 4.69
CA PRO A 80 21.43 6.04 5.88
C PRO A 80 21.18 7.54 6.12
N ASP A 81 20.78 7.88 7.35
CA ASP A 81 20.56 9.25 7.82
C ASP A 81 19.39 10.03 7.17
N VAL A 82 18.57 9.40 6.31
CA VAL A 82 17.39 10.05 5.69
C VAL A 82 16.12 9.27 6.04
N PRO A 83 15.29 9.76 6.99
CA PRO A 83 14.03 9.13 7.34
C PRO A 83 12.99 9.44 6.26
N ILE A 84 12.71 8.46 5.39
CA ILE A 84 11.62 8.55 4.43
C ILE A 84 10.40 7.82 5.04
N PRO A 85 9.33 8.55 5.44
CA PRO A 85 8.14 7.90 5.99
C PRO A 85 7.42 7.14 4.89
N ALA A 86 7.49 5.81 4.93
CA ALA A 86 6.75 4.93 4.04
C ALA A 86 6.05 3.82 4.82
N PHE A 87 4.79 3.60 4.50
CA PHE A 87 3.95 2.56 5.06
C PHE A 87 3.65 1.53 3.97
N LEU A 88 3.68 0.25 4.31
CA LEU A 88 3.22 -0.84 3.46
C LEU A 88 2.10 -1.60 4.18
N SER A 89 0.96 -1.70 3.54
CA SER A 89 -0.15 -2.58 3.91
C SER A 89 -0.23 -3.73 2.92
N ILE A 90 -0.35 -4.96 3.41
CA ILE A 90 -0.55 -6.16 2.57
C ILE A 90 -1.93 -6.72 2.87
N VAL A 91 -2.76 -6.75 1.84
CA VAL A 91 -4.15 -7.20 1.84
C VAL A 91 -4.24 -8.51 1.06
N ASP A 92 -4.93 -9.51 1.63
CA ASP A 92 -5.28 -10.71 0.89
C ASP A 92 -6.62 -10.47 0.19
N SER A 93 -6.74 -10.78 -1.10
CA SER A 93 -8.08 -10.85 -1.69
C SER A 93 -8.76 -12.10 -1.11
N THR A 94 -9.62 -11.91 -0.11
CA THR A 94 -10.33 -13.01 0.58
C THR A 94 -11.28 -13.76 -0.34
N THR A 95 -11.65 -13.18 -1.48
CA THR A 95 -12.49 -13.80 -2.51
C THR A 95 -11.63 -14.53 -3.54
N GLU A 96 -11.73 -15.87 -3.57
CA GLU A 96 -11.23 -16.63 -4.72
C GLU A 96 -12.02 -16.23 -5.97
N LEU A 97 -11.33 -15.93 -7.07
CA LEU A 97 -11.95 -15.66 -8.37
C LEU A 97 -12.47 -16.98 -8.96
N THR A 98 -13.54 -17.49 -8.38
CA THR A 98 -14.19 -18.76 -8.78
C THR A 98 -14.60 -18.77 -10.25
N ALA A 99 -14.91 -17.59 -10.80
CA ALA A 99 -15.22 -17.38 -12.21
C ALA A 99 -14.02 -17.46 -13.16
N ALA A 100 -12.77 -17.48 -12.67
CA ALA A 100 -11.62 -17.63 -13.55
C ALA A 100 -11.64 -19.04 -14.17
N ALA A 101 -11.62 -19.13 -15.50
CA ALA A 101 -11.53 -20.42 -16.20
C ALA A 101 -10.13 -21.06 -16.07
N SER A 102 -9.13 -20.27 -15.67
CA SER A 102 -7.73 -20.65 -15.60
C SER A 102 -7.09 -20.20 -14.29
N THR A 103 -6.00 -20.87 -13.90
CA THR A 103 -5.07 -20.46 -12.83
C THR A 103 -3.83 -19.73 -13.39
N GLU A 104 -3.77 -19.55 -14.72
CA GLU A 104 -2.69 -18.82 -15.36
C GLU A 104 -2.69 -17.34 -14.91
N PRO A 105 -1.54 -16.77 -14.58
CA PRO A 105 -1.42 -15.40 -14.05
C PRO A 105 -2.13 -14.34 -14.90
N GLY A 106 -1.92 -14.34 -16.22
CA GLY A 106 -2.50 -13.31 -17.11
C GLY A 106 -4.03 -13.28 -17.04
N PRO A 107 -4.71 -14.39 -17.37
CA PRO A 107 -6.18 -14.48 -17.30
C PRO A 107 -6.76 -14.17 -15.91
N VAL A 108 -6.09 -14.58 -14.83
CA VAL A 108 -6.53 -14.27 -13.46
C VAL A 108 -6.48 -12.76 -13.21
N LEU A 109 -5.38 -12.11 -13.59
CA LEU A 109 -5.22 -10.66 -13.43
C LEU A 109 -6.22 -9.89 -14.31
N ASP A 110 -6.43 -10.32 -15.55
CA ASP A 110 -7.39 -9.69 -16.46
C ASP A 110 -8.82 -9.73 -15.91
N LEU A 111 -9.24 -10.90 -15.41
CA LEU A 111 -10.56 -11.05 -14.80
C LEU A 111 -10.69 -10.16 -13.56
N PHE A 112 -9.65 -10.12 -12.71
CA PHE A 112 -9.65 -9.29 -11.52
C PHE A 112 -9.79 -7.80 -11.87
N LEU A 113 -8.98 -7.30 -12.80
CA LEU A 113 -8.99 -5.90 -13.21
C LEU A 113 -10.31 -5.51 -13.89
N ALA A 114 -10.91 -6.41 -14.67
CA ALA A 114 -12.24 -6.20 -15.24
C ALA A 114 -13.33 -6.11 -14.15
N GLY A 115 -13.22 -6.89 -13.08
CA GLY A 115 -14.09 -6.79 -11.90
C GLY A 115 -13.90 -5.46 -11.16
N LEU A 116 -12.64 -5.04 -10.95
CA LEU A 116 -12.30 -3.78 -10.30
C LEU A 116 -12.85 -2.58 -11.07
N ALA A 117 -12.68 -2.54 -12.38
CA ALA A 117 -13.19 -1.45 -13.23
C ALA A 117 -14.72 -1.30 -13.17
N ARG A 118 -15.45 -2.39 -12.93
CA ARG A 118 -16.92 -2.35 -12.75
C ARG A 118 -17.34 -1.92 -11.35
N ALA A 119 -16.49 -2.14 -10.35
CA ALA A 119 -16.75 -1.81 -8.96
C ALA A 119 -16.32 -0.38 -8.59
N ASP A 120 -15.49 0.26 -9.41
CA ASP A 120 -15.02 1.63 -9.22
C ASP A 120 -15.87 2.60 -10.07
N PRO A 121 -16.94 3.22 -9.52
CA PRO A 121 -17.80 4.13 -10.28
C PRO A 121 -17.09 5.45 -10.67
N ALA A 122 -15.86 5.68 -10.22
CA ALA A 122 -15.10 6.89 -10.53
C ALA A 122 -14.50 6.90 -11.96
N THR A 123 -14.59 5.79 -12.70
CA THR A 123 -14.01 5.69 -14.06
C THR A 123 -14.96 6.15 -15.18
N ASP A 124 -16.25 6.40 -14.90
CA ASP A 124 -17.22 6.96 -15.88
C ASP A 124 -17.53 8.44 -15.59
N ALA A 125 -16.52 9.31 -15.75
CA ALA A 125 -16.78 10.72 -16.01
C ALA A 125 -16.63 10.98 -17.52
N ALA A 126 -17.72 10.80 -18.26
CA ALA A 126 -17.90 11.46 -19.55
C ALA A 126 -17.64 12.98 -19.37
N PRO A 127 -17.10 13.69 -20.38
CA PRO A 127 -16.78 15.11 -20.23
C PRO A 127 -18.08 15.87 -19.94
N ALA A 128 -18.15 16.46 -18.74
CA ALA A 128 -19.19 17.42 -18.41
C ALA A 128 -18.95 18.66 -19.27
N THR A 129 -19.75 18.80 -20.33
CA THR A 129 -19.92 20.05 -21.05
C THR A 129 -20.52 21.07 -20.08
N ASP A 130 -19.94 22.27 -20.08
CA ASP A 130 -20.33 23.47 -19.32
C ASP A 130 -20.08 23.49 -17.80
N ALA A 131 -18.81 23.61 -17.43
CA ALA A 131 -18.42 24.39 -16.25
C ALA A 131 -17.12 25.16 -16.54
N ALA A 132 -17.11 26.45 -16.23
CA ALA A 132 -15.97 27.35 -16.40
C ALA A 132 -14.70 26.82 -15.69
N PRO A 133 -13.50 27.07 -16.23
CA PRO A 133 -12.28 26.45 -15.73
C PRO A 133 -11.94 26.97 -14.34
N ALA A 134 -12.00 26.09 -13.34
CA ALA A 134 -11.30 26.29 -12.10
C ALA A 134 -9.79 26.19 -12.40
N THR A 135 -9.07 27.29 -12.22
CA THR A 135 -7.60 27.36 -12.33
C THR A 135 -6.95 26.65 -11.14
N GLY A 136 -7.08 25.32 -11.11
CA GLY A 136 -6.25 24.41 -10.32
C GLY A 136 -5.43 23.54 -11.27
N PRO A 137 -4.29 22.98 -10.84
CA PRO A 137 -3.55 22.04 -11.68
C PRO A 137 -4.50 20.92 -12.11
N ALA A 138 -4.56 20.69 -13.43
CA ALA A 138 -5.35 19.61 -14.00
C ALA A 138 -5.02 18.27 -13.30
N PRO A 139 -5.99 17.37 -13.08
CA PRO A 139 -5.68 16.05 -12.54
C PRO A 139 -4.63 15.39 -13.45
N ALA A 140 -3.46 15.12 -12.86
CA ALA A 140 -2.31 14.56 -13.53
C ALA A 140 -2.64 13.14 -14.08
N PRO A 141 -1.95 12.66 -15.13
CA PRO A 141 -2.25 11.41 -15.84
C PRO A 141 -1.98 10.10 -15.04
N ALA A 142 -2.15 10.11 -13.72
CA ALA A 142 -1.72 9.08 -12.78
C ALA A 142 -2.71 7.91 -12.58
N GLU A 143 -3.79 7.81 -13.36
CA GLU A 143 -4.78 6.73 -13.19
C GLU A 143 -4.51 5.49 -14.07
N ALA A 144 -3.51 5.55 -14.96
CA ALA A 144 -3.19 4.45 -15.85
C ALA A 144 -2.62 3.26 -15.07
N MET A 145 -3.24 2.09 -15.27
CA MET A 145 -2.76 0.83 -14.72
C MET A 145 -1.55 0.34 -15.53
N GLU A 146 -0.38 0.27 -14.92
CA GLU A 146 0.80 -0.35 -15.54
C GLU A 146 0.85 -1.84 -15.22
N ARG A 147 1.33 -2.68 -16.15
CA ARG A 147 1.43 -4.14 -15.96
C ARG A 147 2.84 -4.63 -16.21
N PHE A 148 3.31 -5.57 -15.40
CA PHE A 148 4.61 -6.22 -15.55
C PHE A 148 4.64 -7.60 -14.86
N ALA A 149 5.65 -8.41 -15.19
CA ALA A 149 5.85 -9.73 -14.59
C ALA A 149 6.83 -9.67 -13.41
N VAL A 150 6.58 -10.47 -12.37
CA VAL A 150 7.49 -10.72 -11.25
C VAL A 150 7.59 -12.22 -11.01
N GLY A 151 8.66 -12.82 -11.54
CA GLY A 151 8.80 -14.29 -11.54
C GLY A 151 7.58 -14.95 -12.22
N PRO A 152 6.91 -15.92 -11.58
CA PRO A 152 5.71 -16.56 -12.11
C PRO A 152 4.43 -15.73 -11.92
N ALA A 153 4.48 -14.56 -11.27
CA ALA A 153 3.31 -13.72 -11.04
C ALA A 153 3.19 -12.61 -12.09
N GLN A 154 1.96 -12.17 -12.31
CA GLN A 154 1.64 -10.96 -13.06
C GLN A 154 1.22 -9.88 -12.07
N VAL A 155 1.68 -8.65 -12.31
CA VAL A 155 1.47 -7.51 -11.42
C VAL A 155 0.84 -6.38 -12.20
N ALA A 156 -0.16 -5.74 -11.59
CA ALA A 156 -0.71 -4.47 -12.04
C ALA A 156 -0.43 -3.40 -10.97
N ARG A 157 0.03 -2.22 -11.38
CA ARG A 157 0.33 -1.08 -10.50
C ARG A 157 -0.58 0.09 -10.83
N ARG A 158 -1.15 0.72 -9.80
CA ARG A 158 -1.85 2.00 -9.90
C ARG A 158 -1.27 3.00 -8.90
N VAL A 159 -1.16 4.24 -9.32
CA VAL A 159 -0.73 5.35 -8.46
C VAL A 159 -1.94 6.23 -8.16
N ARG A 160 -2.07 6.69 -6.92
CA ARG A 160 -3.14 7.58 -6.47
C ARG A 160 -2.57 8.62 -5.54
N TYR A 161 -3.24 9.76 -5.48
CA TYR A 161 -2.95 10.80 -4.51
C TYR A 161 -4.17 11.01 -3.63
N ARG A 162 -3.95 11.23 -2.34
CA ARG A 162 -5.00 11.66 -1.43
C ARG A 162 -4.50 12.86 -0.64
N THR A 163 -5.13 14.01 -0.86
CA THR A 163 -4.88 15.20 -0.04
C THR A 163 -5.80 15.17 1.17
N VAL A 164 -5.20 15.17 2.35
CA VAL A 164 -5.88 15.46 3.60
C VAL A 164 -5.90 16.99 3.73
N PRO A 165 -7.09 17.62 3.77
CA PRO A 165 -7.20 19.07 3.85
C PRO A 165 -6.58 19.58 5.16
N ALA A 166 -6.14 20.83 5.15
CA ALA A 166 -5.67 21.50 6.36
C ALA A 166 -6.78 21.52 7.42
N GLU A 167 -6.44 21.17 8.66
CA GLU A 167 -7.36 21.20 9.78
C GLU A 167 -6.74 22.05 10.91
N GLY A 168 -7.40 23.18 11.21
CA GLY A 168 -6.86 24.17 12.16
C GLY A 168 -5.54 24.77 11.67
N GLU A 169 -4.48 24.61 12.48
CA GLU A 169 -3.12 25.08 12.16
C GLU A 169 -2.29 24.05 11.37
N ALA A 170 -2.79 22.83 11.20
CA ALA A 170 -2.06 21.80 10.48
C ALA A 170 -2.11 22.03 8.96
N PRO A 171 -0.97 22.00 8.24
CA PRO A 171 -0.97 22.15 6.79
C PRO A 171 -1.64 20.96 6.10
N ALA A 172 -2.15 21.19 4.89
CA ALA A 172 -2.65 20.11 4.05
C ALA A 172 -1.51 19.15 3.70
N VAL A 173 -1.79 17.84 3.74
CA VAL A 173 -0.80 16.78 3.45
C VAL A 173 -1.28 15.98 2.26
N THR A 174 -0.45 15.86 1.23
CA THR A 174 -0.73 15.01 0.07
C THR A 174 -0.02 13.67 0.24
N ASN A 175 -0.81 12.61 0.41
CA ASN A 175 -0.30 11.25 0.45
C ASN A 175 -0.21 10.67 -0.96
N LEU A 176 0.95 10.13 -1.30
CA LEU A 176 1.16 9.20 -2.40
C LEU A 176 0.68 7.81 -1.96
N ILE A 177 -0.19 7.20 -2.76
CA ILE A 177 -0.69 5.84 -2.58
C ILE A 177 -0.33 5.03 -3.82
N VAL A 178 0.32 3.89 -3.66
CA VAL A 178 0.70 3.00 -4.76
C VAL A 178 0.18 1.60 -4.48
N GLU A 179 -0.73 1.15 -5.33
CA GLU A 179 -1.39 -0.14 -5.25
C GLU A 179 -0.73 -1.12 -6.23
N PHE A 180 -0.35 -2.30 -5.76
CA PHE A 180 0.11 -3.41 -6.59
C PHE A 180 -0.82 -4.62 -6.40
N TRP A 181 -1.56 -5.00 -7.44
CA TRP A 181 -2.26 -6.27 -7.49
C TRP A 181 -1.36 -7.31 -8.12
N MET A 182 -1.09 -8.38 -7.40
CA MET A 182 -0.15 -9.42 -7.79
C MET A 182 -0.85 -10.77 -7.76
N THR A 183 -0.76 -11.54 -8.84
CA THR A 183 -1.35 -12.88 -8.86
C THR A 183 -0.60 -13.83 -7.96
N VAL A 184 -1.34 -14.78 -7.39
CA VAL A 184 -0.75 -15.88 -6.63
C VAL A 184 -0.50 -17.05 -7.58
N PRO A 185 0.74 -17.55 -7.72
CA PRO A 185 1.05 -18.62 -8.66
C PRO A 185 0.19 -19.87 -8.44
N GLY A 186 -0.36 -20.42 -9.53
CA GLY A 186 -1.21 -21.61 -9.51
C GLY A 186 -2.58 -21.43 -8.86
N GLN A 187 -2.98 -20.20 -8.52
CA GLN A 187 -4.24 -19.93 -7.81
C GLN A 187 -5.07 -18.85 -8.51
N LYS A 188 -6.39 -18.95 -8.36
CA LYS A 188 -7.36 -17.94 -8.85
C LYS A 188 -7.50 -16.81 -7.83
N ARG A 189 -6.38 -16.18 -7.48
CA ARG A 189 -6.30 -15.20 -6.39
C ARG A 189 -5.29 -14.11 -6.71
N VAL A 190 -5.52 -12.92 -6.16
CA VAL A 190 -4.56 -11.82 -6.15
C VAL A 190 -4.25 -11.39 -4.72
N VAL A 191 -3.07 -10.83 -4.50
CA VAL A 191 -2.73 -10.10 -3.28
C VAL A 191 -2.58 -8.63 -3.63
N LEU A 192 -3.03 -7.75 -2.75
CA LEU A 192 -2.91 -6.31 -2.92
C LEU A 192 -1.84 -5.79 -1.95
N LEU A 193 -0.81 -5.14 -2.48
CA LEU A 193 0.16 -4.39 -1.70
C LEU A 193 -0.13 -2.90 -1.87
N VAL A 194 -0.41 -2.20 -0.77
CA VAL A 194 -0.66 -0.76 -0.77
C VAL A 194 0.49 -0.07 -0.06
N PHE A 195 1.25 0.75 -0.77
CA PHE A 195 2.24 1.63 -0.19
C PHE A 195 1.66 3.03 -0.03
N THR A 196 1.86 3.64 1.12
CA THR A 196 1.43 5.02 1.39
C THR A 196 2.62 5.83 1.91
N SER A 197 2.78 7.06 1.42
CA SER A 197 3.79 7.99 1.92
C SER A 197 3.29 9.44 1.84
N PRO A 198 3.51 10.26 2.88
CA PRO A 198 3.23 11.70 2.82
C PRO A 198 4.27 12.49 2.00
N ALA A 199 5.36 11.85 1.54
CA ALA A 199 6.42 12.47 0.74
C ALA A 199 6.12 12.34 -0.76
N ALA A 200 4.96 12.83 -1.21
CA ALA A 200 4.52 12.70 -2.59
C ALA A 200 5.46 13.35 -3.62
N GLU A 201 6.24 14.35 -3.19
CA GLU A 201 7.31 14.98 -3.95
C GLU A 201 8.47 14.04 -4.32
N LEU A 202 8.63 12.92 -3.61
CA LEU A 202 9.64 11.89 -3.86
C LEU A 202 9.10 10.74 -4.73
N LEU A 203 8.13 11.02 -5.61
CA LEU A 203 7.44 10.03 -6.43
C LEU A 203 8.38 9.00 -7.08
N GLU A 204 9.35 9.45 -7.89
CA GLU A 204 10.23 8.56 -8.64
C GLU A 204 11.12 7.68 -7.74
N PRO A 205 11.83 8.23 -6.72
CA PRO A 205 12.52 7.42 -5.73
C PRO A 205 11.62 6.40 -5.01
N LEU A 206 10.41 6.82 -4.61
CA LEU A 206 9.46 5.95 -3.92
C LEU A 206 8.93 4.84 -4.83
N LEU A 207 8.61 5.13 -6.09
CA LEU A 207 8.20 4.13 -7.07
C LEU A 207 9.29 3.10 -7.34
N ASN A 208 10.55 3.54 -7.43
CA ASN A 208 11.69 2.63 -7.58
C ASN A 208 11.86 1.73 -6.36
N LEU A 209 11.75 2.29 -5.16
CA LEU A 209 11.79 1.54 -3.90
C LEU A 209 10.67 0.51 -3.83
N PHE A 210 9.43 0.94 -4.02
CA PHE A 210 8.26 0.06 -3.92
C PHE A 210 8.31 -1.03 -5.00
N GLY A 211 8.69 -0.65 -6.23
CA GLY A 211 8.92 -1.59 -7.33
C GLY A 211 10.00 -2.62 -7.00
N ALA A 212 11.11 -2.24 -6.38
CA ALA A 212 12.15 -3.17 -5.95
C ALA A 212 11.68 -4.15 -4.86
N ILE A 213 10.89 -3.67 -3.89
CA ILE A 213 10.28 -4.52 -2.86
C ILE A 213 9.34 -5.53 -3.52
N VAL A 214 8.45 -5.08 -4.40
CA VAL A 214 7.51 -5.93 -5.13
C VAL A 214 8.25 -6.94 -6.02
N ALA A 215 9.30 -6.52 -6.72
CA ALA A 215 10.13 -7.39 -7.56
C ALA A 215 10.87 -8.49 -6.76
N SER A 216 11.04 -8.29 -5.45
CA SER A 216 11.65 -9.29 -4.55
C SER A 216 10.67 -10.38 -4.09
N ALA A 217 9.39 -10.27 -4.45
CA ALA A 217 8.33 -11.18 -4.03
C ALA A 217 8.63 -12.63 -4.39
N ARG A 218 8.47 -13.51 -3.40
CA ARG A 218 8.58 -14.96 -3.56
C ARG A 218 7.46 -15.67 -2.81
N TRP A 219 7.03 -16.79 -3.37
CA TRP A 219 6.17 -17.76 -2.72
C TRP A 219 7.03 -19.01 -2.53
N PRO A 220 7.39 -19.37 -1.28
CA PRO A 220 8.07 -20.61 -1.03
C PRO A 220 7.14 -21.75 -1.43
N GLU A 221 7.65 -22.73 -2.16
CA GLU A 221 6.91 -23.98 -2.39
C GLU A 221 6.54 -24.56 -1.02
N ALA A 222 5.30 -25.03 -0.89
CA ALA A 222 4.91 -25.78 0.29
C ALA A 222 5.81 -27.05 0.35
N PRO A 223 6.46 -27.33 1.49
CA PRO A 223 7.30 -28.51 1.65
C PRO A 223 6.52 -29.82 1.46
#